data_AF-A0A2I0IEF1-F1
#
_entry.id   AF-A0A2I0IEF1-F1
#
_cell.length_a   1.000
_cell.length_b   1.000
_cell.length_c   1.000
_cell.angle_alpha   90.00
_cell.angle_beta   90.00
_cell.angle_gamma   90.00
#
_symmetry.space_group_name_H-M   'P 1'
#
loop_
_entity.id
_entity.type
_entity.pdbx_description
1 polymer ?
#
loop_
_entity_poly.entity_id
_entity_poly.type
_entity_poly.pdbx_seq_one_letter_code
_entity_poly.pdbx_strand_id
1 'polypeptide(L)'
;MPEELDWSLSDKHWFIEEVLLCTLNKQVRHFTGTGNTPMMYPLQPVIEEVERIADEDHDIRTVRMCQGLLRAIDSRREDKYVAYRKGLGVVCNKEGGFGDEDFIVEFLGEVYPTWRWFEKQDGIRSLQKNSKDPAPEFYNIYLERPKGDADGYDLVVVDAMHKANYASRICHSCRPNCEAKVTAVDGQYQIGIYSVRKIQFGEEITFDYNSVTESKEEYEASVCLCGSQICRGSYLNLTGEGAFQKVLKEWHGILDRYQLMVEACETNTVSEEDYYDLGRAGLGSCLLGGLPDWLVAYSARLVRFINFERTKLPQEILKHNLAEKRKYFLDINLELEKSDAEVQAEGVYNQRLQNLAITLDKVRYVMRCVFNDPKKAPPPLERLSPEEAVSFLWSGEGSLVEELLDCIAPHLDGRTLNELKSKIHEHDPSGSDDLQRVLKTSILWSGTLLFPQFSPHFSRS
;
A
#
# COMPACT_ATOMS: atom_id res chain seq x y z
N MET A 1 11.45 -18.65 27.48
CA MET A 1 12.79 -19.03 27.99
C MET A 1 12.74 -19.04 29.51
N PRO A 2 13.38 -19.98 30.21
CA PRO A 2 13.37 -20.05 31.68
C PRO A 2 14.11 -18.84 32.28
N GLU A 3 13.52 -18.16 33.26
CA GLU A 3 14.11 -16.98 33.91
C GLU A 3 15.33 -17.33 34.78
N GLU A 4 15.38 -18.58 35.26
CA GLU A 4 16.39 -19.12 36.17
C GLU A 4 17.82 -19.20 35.60
N LEU A 5 17.97 -18.99 34.28
CA LEU A 5 19.23 -19.27 33.58
C LEU A 5 20.07 -18.00 33.30
N ASP A 6 19.62 -16.81 33.72
CA ASP A 6 20.31 -15.51 33.59
C ASP A 6 20.95 -15.27 32.20
N TRP A 7 20.20 -15.57 31.12
CA TRP A 7 20.68 -15.38 29.76
C TRP A 7 20.59 -13.94 29.31
N SER A 8 21.68 -13.45 28.72
CA SER A 8 21.68 -12.20 27.98
C SER A 8 20.65 -12.24 26.84
N LEU A 9 20.17 -11.08 26.39
CA LEU A 9 19.30 -11.01 25.22
C LEU A 9 19.99 -11.53 23.95
N SER A 10 21.30 -11.30 23.83
CA SER A 10 22.12 -11.81 22.72
C SER A 10 22.18 -13.34 22.71
N ASP A 11 22.24 -13.95 23.89
CA ASP A 11 22.30 -15.40 24.06
C ASP A 11 20.99 -16.05 23.63
N LYS A 12 19.87 -15.47 24.07
CA LYS A 12 18.52 -15.90 23.68
C LYS A 12 18.33 -15.82 22.17
N HIS A 13 18.73 -14.70 21.57
CA HIS A 13 18.68 -14.50 20.12
C HIS A 13 19.47 -15.56 19.37
N TRP A 14 20.74 -15.72 19.73
CA TRP A 14 21.62 -16.67 19.07
C TRP A 14 21.08 -18.10 19.18
N PHE A 15 20.66 -18.53 20.38
CA PHE A 15 20.13 -19.88 20.58
C PHE A 15 18.85 -20.12 19.76
N ILE A 16 17.92 -19.17 19.73
CA ILE A 16 16.67 -19.34 18.98
C ILE A 16 16.96 -19.39 17.48
N GLU A 17 17.63 -18.38 16.95
CA GLU A 17 17.71 -18.18 15.51
C GLU A 17 18.78 -19.05 14.85
N GLU A 18 19.94 -19.22 15.48
CA GLU A 18 21.08 -19.91 14.88
C GLU A 18 21.10 -21.41 15.23
N VAL A 19 20.49 -21.82 16.35
CA VAL A 19 20.56 -23.21 16.83
C VAL A 19 19.20 -23.91 16.76
N LEU A 20 18.19 -23.40 17.45
CA LEU A 20 16.89 -24.05 17.59
C LEU A 20 16.14 -24.08 16.26
N LEU A 21 15.99 -22.93 15.58
CA LEU A 21 15.28 -22.85 14.29
C LEU A 21 16.02 -23.65 13.20
N CYS A 22 17.35 -23.58 13.14
CA CYS A 22 18.15 -24.39 12.22
C CYS A 22 17.93 -25.90 12.43
N THR A 23 17.92 -26.37 13.68
CA THR A 23 17.69 -27.80 13.98
C THR A 23 16.25 -28.20 13.69
N LEU A 24 15.28 -27.36 14.04
CA LEU A 24 13.87 -27.55 13.69
C LEU A 24 13.71 -27.72 12.18
N ASN A 25 14.25 -26.78 11.39
CA ASN A 25 14.18 -26.78 9.93
C ASN A 25 14.82 -28.05 9.33
N LYS A 26 15.93 -28.52 9.90
CA LYS A 26 16.55 -29.80 9.49
C LYS A 26 15.66 -31.01 9.79
N GLN A 27 14.98 -31.06 10.94
CA GLN A 27 14.06 -32.16 11.27
C GLN A 27 12.82 -32.15 10.36
N VAL A 28 12.25 -30.97 10.11
CA VAL A 28 10.99 -30.83 9.36
C VAL A 28 11.18 -30.84 7.84
N ARG A 29 12.42 -30.86 7.32
CA ARG A 29 12.73 -30.87 5.87
C ARG A 29 12.09 -32.04 5.12
N HIS A 30 11.76 -33.12 5.82
CA HIS A 30 11.13 -34.31 5.23
C HIS A 30 9.63 -34.12 4.99
N PHE A 31 9.01 -33.07 5.55
CA PHE A 31 7.62 -32.72 5.25
C PHE A 31 7.55 -31.95 3.93
N THR A 32 7.29 -32.67 2.85
CA THR A 32 7.02 -32.08 1.53
C THR A 32 5.51 -32.02 1.26
N GLY A 33 4.98 -30.85 0.88
CA GLY A 33 3.60 -30.69 0.43
C GLY A 33 2.58 -30.27 1.50
N THR A 34 1.34 -30.00 1.09
CA THR A 34 0.30 -29.39 1.94
C THR A 34 -0.33 -30.35 2.95
N GLY A 35 -0.38 -31.66 2.65
CA GLY A 35 -1.17 -32.65 3.42
C GLY A 35 -0.45 -33.39 4.57
N ASN A 36 0.89 -33.43 4.58
CA ASN A 36 1.64 -34.23 5.56
C ASN A 36 2.34 -33.40 6.64
N THR A 37 2.40 -32.07 6.49
CA THR A 37 3.07 -31.20 7.47
C THR A 37 2.13 -30.88 8.62
N PRO A 38 2.48 -31.20 9.88
CA PRO A 38 1.65 -30.88 11.03
C PRO A 38 1.57 -29.36 11.23
N MET A 39 0.43 -28.87 11.72
CA MET A 39 0.24 -27.44 12.03
C MET A 39 1.09 -26.99 13.24
N MET A 40 1.34 -27.92 14.16
CA MET A 40 2.18 -27.73 15.34
C MET A 40 3.26 -28.81 15.35
N TYR A 41 4.51 -28.40 15.60
CA TYR A 41 5.64 -29.31 15.78
C TYR A 41 6.16 -29.21 17.21
N PRO A 42 6.18 -30.30 18.00
CA PRO A 42 6.71 -30.28 19.37
C PRO A 42 8.19 -29.85 19.40
N LEU A 43 8.54 -28.94 20.31
CA LEU A 43 9.92 -28.46 20.43
C LEU A 43 10.82 -29.41 21.21
N GLN A 44 10.27 -30.27 22.06
CA GLN A 44 11.06 -31.17 22.91
C GLN A 44 12.04 -32.06 22.11
N PRO A 45 11.62 -32.78 21.05
CA PRO A 45 12.55 -33.58 20.23
C PRO A 45 13.60 -32.74 19.49
N VAL A 46 13.33 -31.46 19.25
CA VAL A 46 14.31 -30.53 18.66
C VAL A 46 15.37 -30.17 19.70
N ILE A 47 14.95 -29.86 20.92
CA ILE A 47 15.84 -29.47 22.02
C ILE A 47 16.71 -30.64 22.47
N GLU A 48 16.15 -31.85 22.54
CA GLU A 48 16.91 -33.08 22.85
C GLU A 48 18.01 -33.35 21.82
N GLU A 49 17.72 -33.13 20.53
CA GLU A 49 18.72 -33.27 19.47
C GLU A 49 19.80 -32.19 19.54
N VAL A 50 19.43 -30.94 19.83
CA VAL A 50 20.40 -29.86 20.06
C VAL A 50 21.30 -30.18 21.25
N GLU A 51 20.74 -30.70 22.35
CA GLU A 51 21.53 -31.12 23.52
C GLU A 51 22.54 -32.21 23.15
N ARG A 52 22.09 -33.23 22.42
CA ARG A 52 22.94 -34.35 21.99
C ARG A 52 24.12 -33.87 21.13
N ILE A 53 23.86 -33.03 20.13
CA ILE A 53 24.89 -32.46 19.26
C ILE A 53 25.86 -31.58 20.08
N ALA A 54 25.33 -30.75 20.97
CA ALA A 54 26.15 -29.88 21.80
C ALA A 54 27.04 -30.68 22.78
N ASP A 55 26.57 -31.81 23.31
CA ASP A 55 27.36 -32.68 24.18
C ASP A 55 28.51 -33.35 23.41
N GLU A 56 28.24 -33.82 22.19
CA GLU A 56 29.23 -34.38 21.25
C GLU A 56 30.31 -33.35 20.87
N ASP A 57 29.93 -32.09 20.67
CA ASP A 57 30.84 -30.97 20.35
C ASP A 57 31.49 -30.35 21.59
N HIS A 58 31.18 -30.85 22.79
CA HIS A 58 31.61 -30.29 24.08
C HIS A 58 31.21 -28.80 24.29
N ASP A 59 30.11 -28.37 23.69
CA ASP A 59 29.50 -27.05 23.90
C ASP A 59 28.67 -27.05 25.20
N ILE A 60 29.37 -26.92 26.33
CA ILE A 60 28.79 -26.87 27.68
C ILE A 60 27.71 -25.78 27.79
N ARG A 61 27.85 -24.68 27.04
CA ARG A 61 26.90 -23.57 27.10
C ARG A 61 25.56 -23.99 26.51
N THR A 62 25.57 -24.54 25.30
CA THR A 62 24.35 -25.00 24.62
C THR A 62 23.71 -26.18 25.36
N VAL A 63 24.50 -27.11 25.91
CA VAL A 63 23.98 -28.19 26.78
C VAL A 63 23.21 -27.63 27.97
N ARG A 64 23.79 -26.68 28.71
CA ARG A 64 23.11 -26.02 29.84
C ARG A 64 21.83 -25.32 29.38
N MET A 65 21.82 -24.76 28.17
CA MET A 65 20.63 -24.13 27.60
C MET A 65 19.50 -25.12 27.36
N CYS A 66 19.79 -26.24 26.69
CA CYS A 66 18.81 -27.29 26.43
C CYS A 66 18.27 -27.89 27.73
N GLN A 67 19.12 -28.22 28.69
CA GLN A 67 18.70 -28.78 29.98
C GLN A 67 17.75 -27.87 30.74
N GLY A 68 17.98 -26.57 30.70
CA GLY A 68 17.07 -25.60 31.31
C GLY A 68 15.71 -25.55 30.62
N LEU A 69 15.69 -25.61 29.28
CA LEU A 69 14.44 -25.68 28.52
C LEU A 69 13.67 -26.97 28.77
N LEU A 70 14.35 -28.12 28.78
CA LEU A 70 13.74 -29.43 29.06
C LEU A 70 13.15 -29.48 30.47
N ARG A 71 13.86 -28.97 31.49
CA ARG A 71 13.30 -28.82 32.84
C ARG A 71 12.05 -27.96 32.87
N ALA A 72 12.01 -26.86 32.10
CA ALA A 72 10.85 -25.99 32.02
C ALA A 72 9.66 -26.66 31.30
N ILE A 73 9.93 -27.47 30.27
CA ILE A 73 8.92 -28.29 29.60
C ILE A 73 8.33 -29.30 30.59
N ASP A 74 9.18 -29.97 31.36
CA ASP A 74 8.77 -30.96 32.35
C ASP A 74 8.00 -30.37 33.53
N SER A 75 8.38 -29.17 34.00
CA SER A 75 7.73 -28.52 35.14
C SER A 75 6.39 -27.88 34.80
N ARG A 76 6.15 -27.57 33.51
CA ARG A 76 4.94 -26.90 33.01
C ARG A 76 4.33 -27.68 31.85
N ARG A 77 3.93 -28.92 32.10
CA ARG A 77 3.39 -29.84 31.07
C ARG A 77 2.10 -29.36 30.39
N GLU A 78 1.39 -28.44 31.02
CA GLU A 78 0.17 -27.84 30.45
C GLU A 78 0.49 -26.72 29.43
N ASP A 79 1.70 -26.15 29.48
CA ASP A 79 2.16 -25.18 28.49
C ASP A 79 2.46 -25.89 27.16
N LYS A 80 2.02 -25.31 26.04
CA LYS A 80 2.32 -25.84 24.70
C LYS A 80 3.66 -25.31 24.19
N TYR A 81 4.69 -26.15 24.25
CA TYR A 81 6.00 -25.88 23.65
C TYR A 81 6.05 -26.40 22.21
N VAL A 82 5.48 -25.63 21.28
CA VAL A 82 5.37 -26.02 19.87
C VAL A 82 5.83 -24.90 18.95
N ALA A 83 6.36 -25.26 17.79
CA ALA A 83 6.49 -24.38 16.64
C ALA A 83 5.23 -24.46 15.77
N TYR A 84 4.74 -23.32 15.30
CA TYR A 84 3.60 -23.25 14.39
C TYR A 84 4.06 -23.18 12.93
N ARG A 85 3.30 -23.82 12.05
CA ARG A 85 3.59 -23.84 10.61
C ARG A 85 3.35 -22.44 9.99
N LYS A 86 4.35 -21.92 9.27
CA LYS A 86 4.27 -20.70 8.43
C LYS A 86 3.67 -20.91 7.04
N GLY A 87 3.66 -22.16 6.58
CA GLY A 87 3.36 -22.52 5.19
C GLY A 87 4.37 -23.53 4.68
N LEU A 88 4.83 -23.35 3.44
CA LEU A 88 6.03 -23.98 2.90
C LEU A 88 7.16 -22.94 2.92
N GLY A 89 8.33 -23.31 3.43
CA GLY A 89 9.53 -22.47 3.48
C GLY A 89 10.66 -23.00 2.60
N VAL A 90 11.73 -22.23 2.46
CA VAL A 90 12.94 -22.61 1.70
C VAL A 90 14.12 -22.67 2.65
N VAL A 91 14.91 -23.75 2.59
CA VAL A 91 16.06 -23.97 3.47
C VAL A 91 17.34 -24.12 2.64
N CYS A 92 18.43 -23.52 3.11
CA CYS A 92 19.75 -23.64 2.49
C CYS A 92 20.25 -25.09 2.55
N ASN A 93 20.41 -25.72 1.39
CA ASN A 93 21.01 -27.05 1.26
C ASN A 93 22.42 -27.03 0.66
N LYS A 94 22.98 -25.83 0.42
CA LYS A 94 24.31 -25.65 -0.14
C LYS A 94 25.37 -25.88 0.95
N GLU A 95 26.24 -26.85 0.74
CA GLU A 95 27.41 -27.06 1.61
C GLU A 95 28.28 -25.78 1.63
N GLY A 96 28.71 -25.36 2.82
CA GLY A 96 29.43 -24.10 3.02
C GLY A 96 28.55 -22.84 3.04
N GLY A 97 27.27 -22.94 2.67
CA GLY A 97 26.30 -21.86 2.75
C GLY A 97 26.46 -20.77 1.67
N PHE A 98 25.92 -19.58 1.96
CA PHE A 98 26.06 -18.38 1.12
C PHE A 98 26.84 -17.30 1.87
N GLY A 99 27.63 -16.54 1.12
CA GLY A 99 28.33 -15.35 1.58
C GLY A 99 27.40 -14.15 1.75
N ASP A 100 27.99 -12.98 1.93
CA ASP A 100 27.28 -11.71 1.92
C ASP A 100 27.11 -11.21 0.47
N GLU A 101 25.96 -10.64 0.13
CA GLU A 101 25.59 -10.18 -1.22
C GLU A 101 25.63 -11.29 -2.32
N ASP A 102 25.53 -12.55 -1.91
CA ASP A 102 25.47 -13.69 -2.83
C ASP A 102 24.09 -13.75 -3.51
N PHE A 103 24.07 -13.99 -4.81
CA PHE A 103 22.84 -14.32 -5.53
C PHE A 103 22.30 -15.68 -5.10
N ILE A 104 21.03 -15.71 -4.68
CA ILE A 104 20.36 -16.93 -4.22
C ILE A 104 19.50 -17.52 -5.33
N VAL A 105 18.53 -16.73 -5.83
CA VAL A 105 17.56 -17.18 -6.83
C VAL A 105 16.85 -15.97 -7.44
N GLU A 106 16.38 -16.09 -8.67
CA GLU A 106 15.43 -15.14 -9.27
C GLU A 106 14.01 -15.40 -8.73
N PHE A 107 13.20 -14.37 -8.52
CA PHE A 107 11.78 -14.52 -8.21
C PHE A 107 10.97 -14.55 -9.51
N LEU A 108 10.54 -15.76 -9.90
CA LEU A 108 9.81 -15.98 -11.15
C LEU A 108 8.30 -16.04 -10.93
N GLY A 109 7.55 -15.41 -11.82
CA GLY A 109 6.09 -15.37 -11.81
C GLY A 109 5.50 -14.99 -13.17
N GLU A 110 4.18 -14.99 -13.26
CA GLU A 110 3.46 -14.40 -14.38
C GLU A 110 3.49 -12.87 -14.27
N VAL A 111 3.96 -12.20 -15.32
CA VAL A 111 4.08 -10.74 -15.32
C VAL A 111 2.79 -10.11 -15.86
N TYR A 112 2.19 -9.23 -15.08
CA TYR A 112 0.97 -8.51 -15.42
C TYR A 112 1.25 -6.99 -15.51
N PRO A 113 0.76 -6.30 -16.57
CA PRO A 113 0.59 -4.86 -16.48
C PRO A 113 -0.41 -4.54 -15.37
N THR A 114 -0.26 -3.38 -14.74
CA THR A 114 -1.01 -3.07 -13.52
C THR A 114 -2.52 -3.12 -13.75
N TRP A 115 -3.03 -2.59 -14.87
CA TRP A 115 -4.47 -2.63 -15.17
C TRP A 115 -5.02 -4.06 -15.16
N ARG A 116 -4.27 -5.03 -15.70
CA ARG A 116 -4.68 -6.44 -15.79
C ARG A 116 -4.58 -7.13 -14.44
N TRP A 117 -3.59 -6.78 -13.63
CA TRP A 117 -3.47 -7.27 -12.26
C TRP A 117 -4.69 -6.88 -11.42
N PHE A 118 -5.10 -5.61 -11.46
CA PHE A 118 -6.26 -5.14 -10.73
C PHE A 118 -7.57 -5.74 -11.25
N GLU A 119 -7.71 -5.95 -12.57
CA GLU A 119 -8.84 -6.69 -13.14
C GLU A 119 -8.90 -8.14 -12.60
N LYS A 120 -7.74 -8.82 -12.51
CA LYS A 120 -7.64 -10.16 -11.90
C LYS A 120 -8.09 -10.13 -10.43
N GLN A 121 -7.62 -9.15 -9.65
CA GLN A 121 -8.03 -8.99 -8.25
C GLN A 121 -9.53 -8.71 -8.11
N ASP A 122 -10.12 -7.89 -8.97
CA ASP A 122 -11.57 -7.64 -9.01
C ASP A 122 -12.35 -8.92 -9.30
N GLY A 123 -11.89 -9.73 -10.25
CA GLY A 123 -12.46 -11.05 -10.54
C GLY A 123 -12.42 -11.97 -9.31
N ILE A 124 -11.28 -12.06 -8.63
CA ILE A 124 -11.12 -12.85 -7.40
C ILE A 124 -12.05 -12.35 -6.29
N ARG A 125 -12.10 -11.04 -6.03
CA ARG A 125 -12.99 -10.44 -5.03
C ARG A 125 -14.46 -10.72 -5.32
N SER A 126 -14.86 -10.65 -6.59
CA SER A 126 -16.23 -10.96 -7.01
C SER A 126 -16.62 -12.41 -6.72
N LEU A 127 -15.70 -13.36 -6.98
CA LEU A 127 -15.90 -14.78 -6.68
C LEU A 127 -15.94 -15.05 -5.16
N GLN A 128 -15.13 -14.32 -4.38
CA GLN A 128 -15.09 -14.45 -2.92
C GLN A 128 -16.36 -13.97 -2.22
N LYS A 129 -17.05 -12.93 -2.73
CA LYS A 129 -18.28 -12.41 -2.09
C LYS A 129 -19.33 -13.48 -1.82
N ASN A 130 -19.35 -14.53 -2.64
CA ASN A 130 -20.30 -15.64 -2.55
C ASN A 130 -19.66 -16.95 -2.05
N SER A 131 -18.40 -16.93 -1.62
CA SER A 131 -17.68 -18.10 -1.12
C SER A 131 -17.38 -17.98 0.38
N LYS A 132 -17.35 -19.12 1.06
CA LYS A 132 -16.83 -19.25 2.43
C LYS A 132 -15.36 -19.72 2.43
N ASP A 133 -14.82 -20.02 1.25
CA ASP A 133 -13.43 -20.44 1.12
C ASP A 133 -12.50 -19.27 1.44
N PRO A 134 -11.35 -19.54 2.07
CA PRO A 134 -10.37 -18.51 2.34
C PRO A 134 -9.92 -17.85 1.03
N ALA A 135 -9.61 -16.56 1.09
CA ALA A 135 -9.00 -15.85 -0.01
C ALA A 135 -7.72 -16.58 -0.46
N PRO A 136 -7.41 -16.61 -1.77
CA PRO A 136 -6.16 -17.17 -2.22
C PRO A 136 -5.01 -16.34 -1.64
N GLU A 137 -3.95 -17.03 -1.23
CA GLU A 137 -2.71 -16.40 -0.81
C GLU A 137 -2.11 -15.61 -1.98
N PHE A 138 -1.71 -14.38 -1.71
CA PHE A 138 -1.10 -13.50 -2.70
C PHE A 138 0.42 -13.70 -2.68
N TYR A 139 1.00 -14.09 -3.83
CA TYR A 139 2.44 -14.30 -4.01
C TYR A 139 3.02 -13.26 -4.99
N ASN A 140 2.49 -12.05 -4.98
CA ASN A 140 2.87 -11.03 -5.94
C ASN A 140 3.96 -10.08 -5.40
N ILE A 141 4.84 -9.63 -6.28
CA ILE A 141 5.82 -8.57 -6.01
C ILE A 141 5.70 -7.53 -7.12
N TYR A 142 5.76 -6.24 -6.76
CA TYR A 142 5.89 -5.16 -7.73
C TYR A 142 7.31 -5.15 -8.29
N LEU A 143 7.43 -5.33 -9.61
CA LEU A 143 8.69 -5.14 -10.33
C LEU A 143 8.72 -3.70 -10.83
N GLU A 144 9.43 -2.85 -10.07
CA GLU A 144 9.54 -1.42 -10.34
C GLU A 144 10.73 -1.13 -11.26
N ARG A 145 10.48 -0.42 -12.37
CA ARG A 145 11.53 0.22 -13.16
C ARG A 145 12.07 1.41 -12.36
N PRO A 146 13.39 1.49 -12.10
CA PRO A 146 13.96 2.56 -11.29
C PRO A 146 13.68 3.95 -11.86
N LYS A 147 13.44 4.94 -10.99
CA LYS A 147 13.19 6.35 -11.38
C LYS A 147 14.34 6.99 -12.17
N GLY A 148 15.56 6.45 -12.06
CA GLY A 148 16.75 6.91 -12.80
C GLY A 148 16.91 6.28 -14.17
N ASP A 149 16.01 5.40 -14.60
CA ASP A 149 16.00 4.84 -15.95
C ASP A 149 15.67 5.92 -17.00
N ALA A 150 16.25 5.80 -18.19
CA ALA A 150 16.11 6.80 -19.25
C ALA A 150 14.66 6.97 -19.74
N ASP A 151 13.86 5.90 -19.69
CA ASP A 151 12.45 5.97 -20.06
C ASP A 151 11.55 6.40 -18.89
N GLY A 152 12.10 6.50 -17.68
CA GLY A 152 11.41 6.88 -16.45
C GLY A 152 10.86 5.70 -15.65
N TYR A 153 10.13 6.00 -14.60
CA TYR A 153 9.53 5.08 -13.64
C TYR A 153 8.26 4.44 -14.20
N ASP A 154 8.15 3.14 -14.01
CA ASP A 154 6.96 2.34 -14.30
C ASP A 154 6.99 1.07 -13.42
N LEU A 155 5.91 0.32 -13.40
CA LEU A 155 5.88 -0.93 -12.67
C LEU A 155 4.96 -1.97 -13.32
N VAL A 156 5.32 -3.22 -13.10
CA VAL A 156 4.48 -4.38 -13.41
C VAL A 156 4.34 -5.24 -12.16
N VAL A 157 3.41 -6.18 -12.18
CA VAL A 157 3.19 -7.11 -11.07
C VAL A 157 3.66 -8.50 -11.47
N VAL A 158 4.59 -9.07 -10.72
CA VAL A 158 5.03 -10.46 -10.88
C VAL A 158 4.22 -11.31 -9.91
N ASP A 159 3.32 -12.13 -10.43
CA ASP A 159 2.47 -13.01 -9.64
C ASP A 159 2.92 -14.46 -9.73
N ALA A 160 3.34 -15.01 -8.59
CA ALA A 160 3.87 -16.36 -8.48
C ALA A 160 2.82 -17.38 -7.99
N MET A 161 1.52 -17.07 -8.08
CA MET A 161 0.45 -17.97 -7.61
C MET A 161 0.34 -19.28 -8.40
N HIS A 162 0.44 -19.22 -9.74
CA HIS A 162 0.24 -20.40 -10.60
C HIS A 162 1.50 -20.89 -11.30
N LYS A 163 2.34 -19.98 -11.79
CA LYS A 163 3.64 -20.31 -12.39
C LYS A 163 4.71 -19.62 -11.58
N ALA A 164 5.61 -20.40 -11.00
CA ALA A 164 6.65 -19.91 -10.13
C ALA A 164 7.80 -20.91 -10.06
N ASN A 165 8.94 -20.46 -9.57
CA ASN A 165 9.97 -21.33 -9.00
C ASN A 165 9.80 -21.40 -7.47
N TYR A 166 10.78 -21.98 -6.77
CA TYR A 166 10.71 -22.12 -5.31
C TYR A 166 10.82 -20.79 -4.56
N ALA A 167 11.21 -19.69 -5.22
CA ALA A 167 11.35 -18.38 -4.57
C ALA A 167 10.02 -17.87 -4.00
N SER A 168 8.88 -18.26 -4.60
CA SER A 168 7.54 -17.93 -4.10
C SER A 168 7.19 -18.56 -2.76
N ARG A 169 8.03 -19.48 -2.26
CA ARG A 169 7.89 -20.14 -0.95
C ARG A 169 8.86 -19.59 0.08
N ILE A 170 9.69 -18.60 -0.26
CA ILE A 170 10.56 -17.95 0.71
C ILE A 170 9.68 -17.17 1.69
N CYS A 171 9.82 -17.49 2.97
CA CYS A 171 8.96 -16.95 4.02
C CYS A 171 9.43 -15.57 4.50
N HIS A 172 8.52 -14.84 5.13
CA HIS A 172 8.82 -13.60 5.83
C HIS A 172 9.68 -13.83 7.09
N SER A 173 10.62 -12.92 7.34
CA SER A 173 11.22 -12.68 8.65
C SER A 173 11.36 -11.19 8.92
N CYS A 174 11.12 -10.76 10.17
CA CYS A 174 11.41 -9.38 10.61
C CYS A 174 12.93 -9.14 10.78
N ARG A 175 13.74 -10.22 10.86
CA ARG A 175 15.20 -10.18 10.78
C ARG A 175 15.66 -11.09 9.64
N PRO A 176 15.50 -10.66 8.39
CA PRO A 176 15.74 -11.52 7.24
C PRO A 176 17.24 -11.82 7.04
N ASN A 177 17.52 -12.82 6.21
CA ASN A 177 18.88 -13.09 5.71
C ASN A 177 19.03 -12.87 4.21
N CYS A 178 17.95 -12.48 3.53
CA CYS A 178 17.92 -12.07 2.14
C CYS A 178 17.09 -10.80 1.93
N GLU A 179 17.28 -10.17 0.78
CA GLU A 179 16.42 -9.10 0.27
C GLU A 179 16.12 -9.31 -1.22
N ALA A 180 14.99 -8.76 -1.67
CA ALA A 180 14.60 -8.76 -3.08
C ALA A 180 15.08 -7.46 -3.74
N LYS A 181 15.89 -7.56 -4.79
CA LYS A 181 16.43 -6.44 -5.57
C LYS A 181 15.96 -6.51 -7.01
N VAL A 182 15.55 -5.37 -7.56
CA VAL A 182 15.40 -5.23 -9.01
C VAL A 182 16.80 -5.17 -9.64
N THR A 183 17.08 -6.11 -10.53
CA THR A 183 18.36 -6.21 -11.26
C THR A 183 18.10 -6.09 -12.75
N ALA A 184 18.98 -5.41 -13.48
CA ALA A 184 18.96 -5.40 -14.94
C ALA A 184 19.87 -6.51 -15.47
N VAL A 185 19.31 -7.46 -16.23
CA VAL A 185 20.04 -8.54 -16.90
C VAL A 185 19.65 -8.55 -18.37
N ASP A 186 20.64 -8.47 -19.25
CA ASP A 186 20.44 -8.42 -20.72
C ASP A 186 19.41 -7.37 -21.18
N GLY A 187 19.39 -6.22 -20.50
CA GLY A 187 18.48 -5.11 -20.81
C GLY A 187 17.04 -5.29 -20.30
N GLN A 188 16.76 -6.33 -19.51
CA GLN A 188 15.47 -6.56 -18.88
C GLN A 188 15.57 -6.47 -17.35
N TYR A 189 14.51 -5.95 -16.72
CA TYR A 189 14.43 -5.94 -15.27
C TYR A 189 13.85 -7.26 -14.76
N GLN A 190 14.48 -7.79 -13.71
CA GLN A 190 14.06 -9.00 -13.01
C GLN A 190 14.20 -8.80 -11.50
N ILE A 191 13.54 -9.64 -10.71
CA ILE A 191 13.64 -9.64 -9.25
C ILE A 191 14.65 -10.70 -8.85
N GLY A 192 15.80 -10.30 -8.31
CA GLY A 192 16.78 -11.21 -7.73
C GLY A 192 16.69 -11.23 -6.21
N ILE A 193 16.82 -12.41 -5.61
CA ILE A 193 16.97 -12.57 -4.16
C ILE A 193 18.46 -12.70 -3.85
N TYR A 194 18.97 -11.83 -2.98
CA TYR A 194 20.37 -11.79 -2.58
C TYR A 194 20.49 -11.90 -1.08
N SER A 195 21.55 -12.54 -0.58
CA SER A 195 21.84 -12.55 0.85
C SER A 195 22.30 -11.17 1.34
N VAL A 196 21.91 -10.82 2.56
CA VAL A 196 22.35 -9.59 3.26
C VAL A 196 23.28 -9.87 4.44
N ARG A 197 23.58 -11.16 4.64
CA ARG A 197 24.53 -11.70 5.59
C ARG A 197 24.85 -13.15 5.21
N LYS A 198 25.89 -13.71 5.82
CA LYS A 198 26.20 -15.14 5.68
C LYS A 198 24.98 -16.01 6.07
N ILE A 199 24.71 -17.02 5.25
CA ILE A 199 23.64 -18.02 5.45
C ILE A 199 24.27 -19.39 5.62
N GLN A 200 23.94 -20.11 6.68
CA GLN A 200 24.50 -21.44 6.95
C GLN A 200 23.70 -22.56 6.29
N PHE A 201 24.35 -23.72 6.15
CA PHE A 201 23.64 -24.95 5.76
C PHE A 201 22.55 -25.31 6.78
N GLY A 202 21.33 -25.51 6.30
CA GLY A 202 20.14 -25.82 7.10
C GLY A 202 19.40 -24.59 7.65
N GLU A 203 19.90 -23.39 7.40
CA GLU A 203 19.21 -22.14 7.74
C GLU A 203 18.07 -21.87 6.75
N GLU A 204 16.94 -21.35 7.23
CA GLU A 204 15.83 -20.95 6.36
C GLU A 204 16.16 -19.66 5.62
N ILE A 205 15.91 -19.63 4.32
CA ILE A 205 16.00 -18.43 3.50
C ILE A 205 14.76 -17.58 3.76
N THR A 206 14.94 -16.29 4.09
CA THR A 206 13.85 -15.37 4.42
C THR A 206 14.14 -13.94 3.95
N PHE A 207 13.11 -13.19 3.57
CA PHE A 207 13.20 -11.75 3.30
C PHE A 207 12.05 -10.96 3.96
N ASP A 208 12.20 -9.65 4.16
CA ASP A 208 11.08 -8.81 4.60
C ASP A 208 10.15 -8.53 3.41
N TYR A 209 8.88 -8.92 3.52
CA TYR A 209 7.91 -8.71 2.44
C TYR A 209 7.63 -7.24 2.18
N ASN A 210 7.83 -6.37 3.18
CA ASN A 210 7.51 -4.95 3.12
C ASN A 210 6.07 -4.66 2.65
N SER A 211 5.15 -5.62 2.84
CA SER A 211 3.75 -5.50 2.47
C SER A 211 3.05 -4.52 3.42
N VAL A 212 2.14 -3.73 2.86
CA VAL A 212 1.41 -2.69 3.59
C VAL A 212 -0.09 -2.94 3.47
N THR A 213 -0.83 -2.73 4.56
CA THR A 213 -2.30 -2.76 4.56
C THR A 213 -2.89 -1.55 5.27
N GLU A 214 -4.03 -1.07 4.79
CA GLU A 214 -4.87 -0.09 5.47
C GLU A 214 -5.95 -0.77 6.34
N SER A 215 -6.20 -2.07 6.19
CA SER A 215 -7.18 -2.79 7.00
C SER A 215 -6.54 -3.25 8.30
N LYS A 216 -7.10 -2.74 9.41
CA LYS A 216 -6.71 -3.18 10.75
C LYS A 216 -7.02 -4.67 10.94
N GLU A 217 -8.14 -5.14 10.41
CA GLU A 217 -8.55 -6.55 10.48
C GLU A 217 -7.56 -7.47 9.75
N GLU A 218 -7.11 -7.08 8.55
CA GLU A 218 -6.09 -7.82 7.80
C GLU A 218 -4.75 -7.84 8.53
N TYR A 219 -4.34 -6.71 9.09
CA TYR A 219 -3.11 -6.61 9.88
C TYR A 219 -3.13 -7.54 11.11
N GLU A 220 -4.24 -7.53 11.85
CA GLU A 220 -4.43 -8.38 13.04
C GLU A 220 -4.50 -9.88 12.68
N ALA A 221 -5.04 -10.23 11.51
CA ALA A 221 -5.06 -11.60 11.01
C ALA A 221 -3.70 -12.10 10.50
N SER A 222 -2.80 -11.18 10.10
CA SER A 222 -1.51 -11.48 9.45
C SER A 222 -0.37 -11.73 10.43
N VAL A 223 -0.59 -12.65 11.39
CA VAL A 223 0.35 -12.94 12.48
C VAL A 223 1.71 -13.42 11.95
N CYS A 224 2.78 -12.77 12.40
CA CYS A 224 4.14 -13.15 12.06
C CYS A 224 4.66 -14.27 12.97
N LEU A 225 5.10 -15.38 12.37
CA LEU A 225 5.66 -16.54 13.07
C LEU A 225 7.17 -16.70 12.81
N CYS A 226 7.89 -15.61 12.55
CA CYS A 226 9.32 -15.66 12.19
C CYS A 226 10.25 -16.09 13.34
N GLY A 227 9.81 -15.97 14.60
CA GLY A 227 10.58 -16.37 15.78
C GLY A 227 11.64 -15.37 16.24
N SER A 228 11.86 -14.26 15.53
CA SER A 228 12.83 -13.23 15.94
C SER A 228 12.35 -12.45 17.17
N GLN A 229 13.25 -12.00 18.07
CA GLN A 229 12.82 -11.20 19.23
C GLN A 229 12.55 -9.73 18.87
N ILE A 230 13.00 -9.28 17.69
CA ILE A 230 12.63 -7.97 17.14
C ILE A 230 11.43 -8.07 16.19
N CYS A 231 10.62 -9.13 16.31
CA CYS A 231 9.43 -9.33 15.49
C CYS A 231 8.41 -8.21 15.69
N ARG A 232 7.83 -7.73 14.58
CA ARG A 232 6.76 -6.71 14.56
C ARG A 232 5.39 -7.26 14.97
N GLY A 233 5.26 -8.58 15.17
CA GLY A 233 4.01 -9.27 15.47
C GLY A 233 3.15 -9.57 14.24
N SER A 234 3.22 -8.76 13.19
CA SER A 234 2.58 -8.97 11.88
C SER A 234 3.60 -8.97 10.75
N TYR A 235 3.36 -9.75 9.70
CA TYR A 235 4.17 -9.70 8.47
C TYR A 235 3.72 -8.59 7.51
N LEU A 236 2.61 -7.91 7.83
CA LEU A 236 2.18 -6.68 7.16
C LEU A 236 2.58 -5.47 7.99
N ASN A 237 2.73 -4.33 7.35
CA ASN A 237 2.82 -3.01 7.97
C ASN A 237 1.43 -2.36 7.91
N LEU A 238 0.86 -1.97 9.06
CA LEU A 238 -0.39 -1.22 9.09
C LEU A 238 -0.10 0.25 8.81
N THR A 239 -0.61 0.78 7.70
CA THR A 239 -0.64 2.23 7.49
C THR A 239 -1.74 2.83 8.36
N GLY A 240 -1.34 3.55 9.41
CA GLY A 240 -2.25 4.14 10.38
C GLY A 240 -3.34 5.01 9.73
N GLU A 241 -4.59 4.72 10.06
CA GLU A 241 -5.73 5.52 9.63
C GLU A 241 -5.57 6.96 10.12
N GLY A 242 -5.59 7.92 9.19
CA GLY A 242 -5.76 9.34 9.51
C GLY A 242 -4.52 10.21 9.34
N ALA A 243 -3.37 9.88 9.94
CA ALA A 243 -2.20 10.76 9.92
C ALA A 243 -1.64 10.93 8.48
N PHE A 244 -1.50 9.83 7.73
CA PHE A 244 -0.98 9.83 6.36
C PHE A 244 -1.92 10.46 5.32
N GLN A 245 -3.18 10.70 5.70
CA GLN A 245 -4.18 11.31 4.82
C GLN A 245 -4.52 12.74 5.24
N LYS A 246 -3.91 13.27 6.32
CA LYS A 246 -4.33 14.55 6.88
C LYS A 246 -4.04 15.71 5.92
N VAL A 247 -2.83 15.77 5.38
CA VAL A 247 -2.44 16.80 4.41
C VAL A 247 -3.29 16.68 3.14
N LEU A 248 -3.45 15.46 2.60
CA LEU A 248 -4.34 15.17 1.48
C LEU A 248 -5.78 15.68 1.71
N LYS A 249 -6.37 15.41 2.88
CA LYS A 249 -7.76 15.80 3.19
C LYS A 249 -7.91 17.30 3.34
N GLU A 250 -6.91 17.98 3.88
CA GLU A 250 -6.95 19.42 4.14
C GLU A 250 -6.63 20.26 2.89
N TRP A 251 -5.67 19.82 2.08
CA TRP A 251 -5.11 20.64 0.98
C TRP A 251 -5.46 20.13 -0.42
N HIS A 252 -5.88 18.88 -0.56
CA HIS A 252 -6.18 18.25 -1.85
C HIS A 252 -7.50 17.49 -1.77
N GLY A 253 -8.53 18.20 -1.31
CA GLY A 253 -9.89 17.73 -1.26
C GLY A 253 -10.51 17.58 -2.66
N ILE A 254 -11.79 17.24 -2.69
CA ILE A 254 -12.51 16.99 -3.94
C ILE A 254 -12.50 18.20 -4.88
N LEU A 255 -12.79 19.41 -4.37
CA LEU A 255 -12.87 20.62 -5.18
C LEU A 255 -11.53 20.99 -5.83
N ASP A 256 -10.44 20.93 -5.07
CA ASP A 256 -9.09 21.19 -5.58
C ASP A 256 -8.72 20.22 -6.71
N ARG A 257 -8.99 18.91 -6.52
CA ARG A 257 -8.75 17.89 -7.55
C ARG A 257 -9.53 18.15 -8.84
N TYR A 258 -10.81 18.52 -8.72
CA TYR A 258 -11.64 18.85 -9.88
C TYR A 258 -11.15 20.12 -10.57
N GLN A 259 -10.79 21.16 -9.81
CA GLN A 259 -10.23 22.39 -10.37
C GLN A 259 -8.97 22.09 -11.18
N LEU A 260 -8.02 21.35 -10.60
CA LEU A 260 -6.77 20.99 -11.29
C LEU A 260 -7.02 20.16 -12.56
N MET A 261 -8.06 19.33 -12.58
CA MET A 261 -8.45 18.54 -13.75
C MET A 261 -9.11 19.40 -14.82
N VAL A 262 -10.08 20.25 -14.45
CA VAL A 262 -10.75 21.19 -15.39
C VAL A 262 -9.71 22.08 -16.05
N GLU A 263 -8.88 22.74 -15.28
CA GLU A 263 -7.86 23.63 -15.81
C GLU A 263 -6.84 22.88 -16.71
N ALA A 264 -6.60 21.57 -16.50
CA ALA A 264 -5.72 20.78 -17.37
C ALA A 264 -6.43 20.39 -18.68
N CYS A 265 -7.74 20.12 -18.59
CA CYS A 265 -8.62 19.87 -19.72
C CYS A 265 -8.79 21.12 -20.59
N GLU A 266 -8.94 22.30 -19.96
CA GLU A 266 -9.05 23.59 -20.65
C GLU A 266 -7.78 23.96 -21.41
N THR A 267 -6.62 23.83 -20.76
CA THR A 267 -5.36 24.16 -21.43
C THR A 267 -5.02 23.14 -22.51
N ASN A 268 -5.25 21.85 -22.22
CA ASN A 268 -4.95 20.72 -23.10
C ASN A 268 -3.58 20.82 -23.79
N THR A 269 -2.59 21.31 -23.04
CA THR A 269 -1.20 21.50 -23.48
C THR A 269 -0.30 21.22 -22.28
N VAL A 270 0.90 20.68 -22.55
CA VAL A 270 1.91 20.42 -21.51
C VAL A 270 3.00 21.48 -21.59
N SER A 271 3.27 22.16 -20.48
CA SER A 271 4.34 23.17 -20.41
C SER A 271 5.72 22.54 -20.17
N GLU A 272 6.79 23.31 -20.37
CA GLU A 272 8.15 22.88 -20.01
C GLU A 272 8.30 22.63 -18.50
N GLU A 273 7.62 23.43 -17.68
CA GLU A 273 7.59 23.26 -16.22
C GLU A 273 6.90 21.95 -15.83
N ASP A 274 5.82 21.57 -16.52
CA ASP A 274 5.15 20.28 -16.29
C ASP A 274 6.11 19.11 -16.56
N TYR A 275 6.85 19.14 -17.68
CA TYR A 275 7.85 18.12 -17.98
C TYR A 275 8.99 18.10 -16.97
N TYR A 276 9.42 19.26 -16.48
CA TYR A 276 10.45 19.35 -15.45
C TYR A 276 9.99 18.71 -14.13
N ASP A 277 8.77 19.00 -13.68
CA ASP A 277 8.22 18.44 -12.45
C ASP A 277 8.03 16.93 -12.55
N LEU A 278 7.49 16.45 -13.67
CA LEU A 278 7.32 15.02 -13.96
C LEU A 278 8.67 14.30 -13.98
N GLY A 279 9.65 14.86 -14.70
CA GLY A 279 11.01 14.30 -14.80
C GLY A 279 11.71 14.22 -13.44
N ARG A 280 11.56 15.24 -12.58
CA ARG A 280 12.10 15.21 -11.20
C ARG A 280 11.44 14.17 -10.31
N ALA A 281 10.17 13.83 -10.55
CA ALA A 281 9.49 12.71 -9.90
C ALA A 281 9.87 11.35 -10.50
N GLY A 282 10.67 11.33 -11.57
CA GLY A 282 11.07 10.14 -12.30
C GLY A 282 10.04 9.66 -13.31
N LEU A 283 8.98 10.41 -13.61
CA LEU A 283 7.94 9.99 -14.55
C LEU A 283 8.35 10.38 -15.98
N GLY A 284 8.50 9.38 -16.85
CA GLY A 284 9.06 9.55 -18.20
C GLY A 284 8.21 8.96 -19.32
N SER A 285 8.85 8.72 -20.47
CA SER A 285 8.23 8.25 -21.71
C SER A 285 7.52 6.90 -21.56
N CYS A 286 7.99 5.98 -20.72
CA CYS A 286 7.33 4.67 -20.52
C CYS A 286 5.89 4.83 -19.98
N LEU A 287 5.68 5.82 -19.11
CA LEU A 287 4.40 6.08 -18.46
C LEU A 287 3.59 7.19 -19.15
N LEU A 288 4.26 8.20 -19.70
CA LEU A 288 3.60 9.38 -20.26
C LEU A 288 3.45 9.32 -21.79
N GLY A 289 4.27 8.50 -22.46
CA GLY A 289 4.27 8.38 -23.91
C GLY A 289 2.91 7.96 -24.47
N GLY A 290 2.43 8.73 -25.45
CA GLY A 290 1.16 8.46 -26.13
C GLY A 290 -0.10 8.81 -25.32
N LEU A 291 0.03 9.40 -24.13
CA LEU A 291 -1.11 10.00 -23.42
C LEU A 291 -1.51 11.35 -24.05
N PRO A 292 -2.78 11.76 -23.90
CA PRO A 292 -3.21 13.09 -24.32
C PRO A 292 -2.67 14.19 -23.41
N ASP A 293 -2.48 15.38 -23.95
CA ASP A 293 -1.81 16.50 -23.27
C ASP A 293 -2.49 16.90 -21.96
N TRP A 294 -3.83 16.96 -21.93
CA TRP A 294 -4.57 17.24 -20.69
C TRP A 294 -4.25 16.26 -19.55
N LEU A 295 -4.02 14.97 -19.86
CA LEU A 295 -3.74 13.96 -18.84
C LEU A 295 -2.31 14.08 -18.33
N VAL A 296 -1.37 14.39 -19.22
CA VAL A 296 0.03 14.66 -18.84
C VAL A 296 0.11 15.92 -17.98
N ALA A 297 -0.57 17.00 -18.38
CA ALA A 297 -0.65 18.23 -17.60
C ALA A 297 -1.31 18.01 -16.22
N TYR A 298 -2.39 17.24 -16.16
CA TYR A 298 -3.03 16.88 -14.89
C TYR A 298 -2.08 16.07 -13.99
N SER A 299 -1.34 15.13 -14.56
CA SER A 299 -0.35 14.33 -13.82
C SER A 299 0.75 15.21 -13.21
N ALA A 300 1.24 16.22 -13.94
CA ALA A 300 2.22 17.17 -13.42
C ALA A 300 1.68 17.96 -12.21
N ARG A 301 0.42 18.39 -12.26
CA ARG A 301 -0.24 19.09 -11.15
C ARG A 301 -0.40 18.19 -9.92
N LEU A 302 -0.71 16.92 -10.12
CA LEU A 302 -0.72 15.93 -9.03
C LEU A 302 0.69 15.76 -8.44
N VAL A 303 1.75 15.70 -9.26
CA VAL A 303 3.13 15.64 -8.79
C VAL A 303 3.51 16.87 -7.95
N ARG A 304 3.08 18.07 -8.34
CA ARG A 304 3.28 19.29 -7.53
C ARG A 304 2.63 19.15 -6.16
N PHE A 305 1.39 18.65 -6.09
CA PHE A 305 0.74 18.37 -4.81
C PHE A 305 1.49 17.30 -3.99
N ILE A 306 1.91 16.19 -4.61
CA ILE A 306 2.65 15.12 -3.94
C ILE A 306 3.96 15.66 -3.34
N ASN A 307 4.67 16.53 -4.07
CA ASN A 307 5.87 17.22 -3.56
C ASN A 307 5.53 18.19 -2.42
N PHE A 308 4.42 18.92 -2.50
CA PHE A 308 3.94 19.74 -1.39
C PHE A 308 3.63 18.91 -0.15
N GLU A 309 2.90 17.79 -0.30
CA GLU A 309 2.56 16.85 0.77
C GLU A 309 3.81 16.34 1.48
N ARG A 310 4.84 15.94 0.71
CA ARG A 310 6.15 15.50 1.23
C ARG A 310 6.78 16.49 2.22
N THR A 311 6.56 17.80 2.03
CA THR A 311 7.12 18.85 2.93
C THR A 311 6.29 19.08 4.20
N LYS A 312 5.00 18.74 4.19
CA LYS A 312 4.07 19.02 5.30
C LYS A 312 3.83 17.79 6.17
N LEU A 313 3.79 16.62 5.55
CA LEU A 313 3.39 15.38 6.19
C LEU A 313 4.27 14.93 7.37
N PRO A 314 5.62 15.12 7.37
CA PRO A 314 6.45 14.72 8.51
C PRO A 314 5.98 15.33 9.84
N GLN A 315 5.56 16.60 9.81
CA GLN A 315 5.12 17.29 11.02
C GLN A 315 3.79 16.74 11.56
N GLU A 316 2.88 16.35 10.67
CA GLU A 316 1.60 15.74 11.05
C GLU A 316 1.78 14.32 11.59
N ILE A 317 2.65 13.53 10.97
CA ILE A 317 3.04 12.20 11.46
C ILE A 317 3.68 12.30 12.84
N LEU A 318 4.65 13.21 13.02
CA LEU A 318 5.32 13.41 14.31
C LEU A 318 4.31 13.78 15.41
N LYS A 319 3.39 14.71 15.12
CA LYS A 319 2.34 15.11 16.07
C LYS A 319 1.46 13.92 16.48
N HIS A 320 1.09 13.09 15.53
CA HIS A 320 0.31 11.88 15.78
C HIS A 320 1.09 10.86 16.61
N ASN A 321 2.31 10.50 16.19
CA ASN A 321 3.14 9.49 16.86
C ASN A 321 3.44 9.89 18.32
N LEU A 322 3.72 11.17 18.58
CA LEU A 322 3.88 11.67 19.94
C LEU A 322 2.59 11.58 20.76
N ALA A 323 1.44 11.87 20.18
CA ALA A 323 0.16 11.76 20.89
C ALA A 323 -0.16 10.30 21.27
N GLU A 324 0.13 9.34 20.38
CA GLU A 324 -0.08 7.92 20.64
C GLU A 324 0.92 7.37 21.67
N LYS A 325 2.23 7.64 21.50
CA LYS A 325 3.26 7.12 22.41
C LYS A 325 3.15 7.68 23.82
N ARG A 326 2.72 8.94 23.99
CA ARG A 326 2.47 9.54 25.32
C ARG A 326 1.38 8.83 26.14
N LYS A 327 0.55 7.98 25.52
CA LYS A 327 -0.42 7.16 26.25
C LYS A 327 0.25 6.02 27.04
N TYR A 328 1.44 5.60 26.63
CA TYR A 328 2.10 4.40 27.16
C TYR A 328 3.51 4.67 27.72
N PHE A 329 4.18 5.73 27.25
CA PHE A 329 5.57 6.06 27.62
C PHE A 329 5.67 7.46 28.21
N LEU A 330 6.41 7.59 29.33
CA LEU A 330 6.68 8.86 30.00
C LEU A 330 7.80 9.65 29.31
N ASP A 331 8.84 8.94 28.85
CA ASP A 331 9.99 9.51 28.16
C ASP A 331 9.98 9.10 26.69
N ILE A 332 10.08 10.09 25.80
CA ILE A 332 10.09 9.88 24.35
C ILE A 332 11.28 10.64 23.75
N ASN A 333 12.09 9.94 22.96
CA ASN A 333 13.22 10.55 22.25
C ASN A 333 12.72 11.32 21.01
N LEU A 334 12.61 12.64 21.13
CA LEU A 334 12.08 13.52 20.09
C LEU A 334 12.85 13.44 18.76
N GLU A 335 14.17 13.30 18.79
CA GLU A 335 14.99 13.25 17.57
C GLU A 335 14.74 11.94 16.80
N LEU A 336 14.60 10.83 17.51
CA LEU A 336 14.27 9.54 16.91
C LEU A 336 12.88 9.58 16.25
N GLU A 337 11.89 10.15 16.95
CA GLU A 337 10.52 10.28 16.41
C GLU A 337 10.47 11.19 15.19
N LYS A 338 11.28 12.25 15.16
CA LYS A 338 11.35 13.15 14.00
C LYS A 338 11.92 12.44 12.78
N SER A 339 13.02 11.70 12.96
CA SER A 339 13.62 10.88 11.91
C SER A 339 12.63 9.83 11.38
N ASP A 340 11.96 9.12 12.28
CA ASP A 340 10.93 8.13 11.93
C ASP A 340 9.77 8.75 11.12
N ALA A 341 9.30 9.94 11.52
CA ALA A 341 8.26 10.66 10.80
C ALA A 341 8.68 11.10 9.39
N GLU A 342 9.95 11.50 9.21
CA GLU A 342 10.51 11.85 7.90
C GLU A 342 10.58 10.62 6.99
N VAL A 343 11.04 9.48 7.50
CA VAL A 343 11.08 8.20 6.76
C VAL A 343 9.68 7.74 6.36
N GLN A 344 8.72 7.82 7.29
CA GLN A 344 7.32 7.47 7.00
C GLN A 344 6.70 8.38 5.93
N ALA A 345 6.98 9.69 5.98
CA ALA A 345 6.51 10.63 4.96
C ALA A 345 7.13 10.34 3.57
N GLU A 346 8.40 9.95 3.52
CA GLU A 346 9.05 9.52 2.28
C GLU A 346 8.42 8.24 1.72
N GLY A 347 8.04 7.30 2.60
CA GLY A 347 7.25 6.13 2.22
C GLY A 347 5.92 6.51 1.56
N VAL A 348 5.19 7.46 2.15
CA VAL A 348 3.93 7.97 1.58
C VAL A 348 4.18 8.63 0.22
N TYR A 349 5.21 9.48 0.09
CA TYR A 349 5.59 10.10 -1.19
C TYR A 349 5.80 9.07 -2.30
N ASN A 350 6.57 8.02 -2.03
CA ASN A 350 6.81 6.95 -2.99
C ASN A 350 5.52 6.19 -3.34
N GLN A 351 4.68 5.89 -2.34
CA GLN A 351 3.39 5.25 -2.56
C GLN A 351 2.45 6.10 -3.43
N ARG A 352 2.44 7.43 -3.26
CA ARG A 352 1.63 8.34 -4.10
C ARG A 352 2.08 8.30 -5.56
N LEU A 353 3.38 8.30 -5.83
CA LEU A 353 3.91 8.19 -7.20
C LEU A 353 3.62 6.82 -7.81
N GLN A 354 3.75 5.74 -7.03
CA GLN A 354 3.38 4.40 -7.47
C GLN A 354 1.88 4.32 -7.83
N ASN A 355 1.01 4.88 -6.98
CA ASN A 355 -0.43 4.95 -7.23
C ASN A 355 -0.77 5.78 -8.47
N LEU A 356 -0.04 6.86 -8.73
CA LEU A 356 -0.19 7.66 -9.95
C LEU A 356 0.18 6.84 -11.19
N ALA A 357 1.30 6.10 -11.16
CA ALA A 357 1.70 5.23 -12.26
C ALA A 357 0.68 4.12 -12.55
N ILE A 358 0.22 3.42 -11.51
CA ILE A 358 -0.86 2.42 -11.61
C ILE A 358 -2.13 3.03 -12.22
N THR A 359 -2.50 4.23 -11.78
CA THR A 359 -3.72 4.91 -12.26
C THR A 359 -3.59 5.29 -13.73
N LEU A 360 -2.44 5.82 -14.14
CA LEU A 360 -2.19 6.19 -15.53
C LEU A 360 -2.22 4.98 -16.47
N ASP A 361 -1.67 3.83 -16.05
CA ASP A 361 -1.75 2.59 -16.84
C ASP A 361 -3.20 2.10 -16.99
N LYS A 362 -4.02 2.17 -15.93
CA LYS A 362 -5.46 1.87 -15.99
C LYS A 362 -6.22 2.80 -16.93
N VAL A 363 -6.02 4.11 -16.79
CA VAL A 363 -6.67 5.13 -17.63
C VAL A 363 -6.26 4.95 -19.09
N ARG A 364 -4.96 4.71 -19.34
CA ARG A 364 -4.44 4.40 -20.68
C ARG A 364 -5.13 3.18 -21.29
N TYR A 365 -5.32 2.10 -20.52
CA TYR A 365 -6.06 0.93 -20.99
C TYR A 365 -7.50 1.27 -21.39
N VAL A 366 -8.23 1.99 -20.54
CA VAL A 366 -9.60 2.44 -20.86
C VAL A 366 -9.62 3.28 -22.14
N MET A 367 -8.68 4.21 -22.29
CA MET A 367 -8.58 5.04 -23.49
C MET A 367 -8.27 4.22 -24.74
N ARG A 368 -7.43 3.18 -24.65
CA ARG A 368 -7.21 2.24 -25.77
C ARG A 368 -8.51 1.53 -26.15
N CYS A 369 -9.29 1.08 -25.18
CA CYS A 369 -10.56 0.40 -25.45
C CYS A 369 -11.60 1.32 -26.11
N VAL A 370 -11.66 2.59 -25.70
CA VAL A 370 -12.69 3.54 -26.16
C VAL A 370 -12.27 4.25 -27.46
N PHE A 371 -11.02 4.69 -27.56
CA PHE A 371 -10.54 5.55 -28.65
C PHE A 371 -9.54 4.88 -29.60
N ASN A 372 -9.16 3.61 -29.34
CA ASN A 372 -8.10 2.85 -30.00
C ASN A 372 -6.68 3.43 -29.78
N ASP A 373 -6.52 4.74 -29.95
CA ASP A 373 -5.29 5.50 -29.68
C ASP A 373 -5.54 6.46 -28.51
N PRO A 374 -4.89 6.26 -27.33
CA PRO A 374 -5.07 7.13 -26.18
C PRO A 374 -4.77 8.60 -26.44
N LYS A 375 -3.86 8.91 -27.36
CA LYS A 375 -3.50 10.29 -27.70
C LYS A 375 -4.68 11.07 -28.32
N LYS A 376 -5.68 10.36 -28.85
CA LYS A 376 -6.89 10.94 -29.44
C LYS A 376 -8.02 11.12 -28.43
N ALA A 377 -7.85 10.71 -27.18
CA ALA A 377 -8.87 10.88 -26.15
C ALA A 377 -9.08 12.38 -25.87
N PRO A 378 -10.28 12.94 -26.09
CA PRO A 378 -10.55 14.35 -25.83
C PRO A 378 -10.51 14.64 -24.32
N PRO A 379 -10.34 15.91 -23.92
CA PRO A 379 -10.53 16.30 -22.53
C PRO A 379 -11.91 15.87 -22.02
N PRO A 380 -12.01 15.21 -20.85
CA PRO A 380 -13.28 14.70 -20.32
C PRO A 380 -14.16 15.80 -19.70
N LEU A 381 -13.60 16.98 -19.45
CA LEU A 381 -14.29 18.12 -18.85
C LEU A 381 -14.12 19.36 -19.74
N GLU A 382 -15.16 20.18 -19.77
CA GLU A 382 -15.17 21.48 -20.43
C GLU A 382 -15.70 22.52 -19.45
N ARG A 383 -15.11 23.72 -19.45
CA ARG A 383 -15.61 24.82 -18.63
C ARG A 383 -16.69 25.57 -19.40
N LEU A 384 -17.89 25.56 -18.83
CA LEU A 384 -19.00 26.33 -19.36
C LEU A 384 -18.75 27.84 -19.21
N SER A 385 -19.17 28.60 -20.21
CA SER A 385 -19.32 30.04 -20.08
C SER A 385 -20.36 30.37 -19.00
N PRO A 386 -20.35 31.59 -18.44
CA PRO A 386 -21.42 32.00 -17.52
C PRO A 386 -22.82 31.82 -18.13
N GLU A 387 -23.00 32.12 -19.42
CA GLU A 387 -24.27 31.96 -20.14
C GLU A 387 -24.68 30.49 -20.26
N GLU A 388 -23.75 29.62 -20.63
CA GLU A 388 -23.98 28.18 -20.73
C GLU A 388 -24.28 27.56 -19.37
N ALA A 389 -23.57 27.98 -18.32
CA ALA A 389 -23.83 27.54 -16.95
C ALA A 389 -25.22 27.98 -16.47
N VAL A 390 -25.65 29.21 -16.79
CA VAL A 390 -27.01 29.69 -16.50
C VAL A 390 -28.06 28.89 -17.25
N SER A 391 -27.85 28.62 -18.53
CA SER A 391 -28.74 27.77 -19.32
C SER A 391 -28.84 26.37 -18.72
N PHE A 392 -27.71 25.75 -18.38
CA PHE A 392 -27.69 24.38 -17.85
C PHE A 392 -28.32 24.27 -16.46
N LEU A 393 -28.08 25.26 -15.59
CA LEU A 393 -28.53 25.19 -14.20
C LEU A 393 -29.94 25.78 -13.99
N TRP A 394 -30.31 26.85 -14.69
CA TRP A 394 -31.55 27.61 -14.45
C TRP A 394 -32.54 27.59 -15.62
N SER A 395 -32.17 28.15 -16.77
CA SER A 395 -33.16 28.66 -17.74
C SER A 395 -33.25 27.92 -19.07
N GLY A 396 -32.34 26.97 -19.33
CA GLY A 396 -32.40 26.09 -20.49
C GLY A 396 -33.46 24.99 -20.35
N GLU A 397 -33.88 24.43 -21.49
CA GLU A 397 -34.76 23.25 -21.52
C GLU A 397 -34.04 22.06 -20.89
N GLY A 398 -34.67 21.42 -19.90
CA GLY A 398 -34.06 20.35 -19.12
C GLY A 398 -32.99 20.85 -18.15
N SER A 399 -33.10 22.10 -17.69
CA SER A 399 -32.18 22.63 -16.68
C SER A 399 -32.27 21.84 -15.38
N LEU A 400 -31.20 21.85 -14.59
CA LEU A 400 -31.20 21.19 -13.28
C LEU A 400 -32.34 21.71 -12.38
N VAL A 401 -32.60 23.01 -12.42
CA VAL A 401 -33.72 23.63 -11.68
C VAL A 401 -35.08 23.08 -12.16
N GLU A 402 -35.28 22.95 -13.46
CA GLU A 402 -36.52 22.41 -14.04
C GLU A 402 -36.71 20.94 -13.62
N GLU A 403 -35.69 20.10 -13.79
CA GLU A 403 -35.74 18.69 -13.38
C GLU A 403 -36.00 18.53 -11.88
N LEU A 404 -35.34 19.33 -11.04
CA LEU A 404 -35.56 19.32 -9.59
C LEU A 404 -37.00 19.74 -9.24
N LEU A 405 -37.52 20.77 -9.88
CA LEU A 405 -38.89 21.22 -9.67
C LEU A 405 -39.90 20.14 -10.09
N ASP A 406 -39.66 19.45 -11.20
CA ASP A 406 -40.50 18.36 -11.70
C ASP A 406 -40.46 17.14 -10.78
N CYS A 407 -39.29 16.78 -10.25
CA CYS A 407 -39.15 15.71 -9.25
C CYS A 407 -39.85 16.04 -7.93
N ILE A 408 -39.81 17.31 -7.49
CA ILE A 408 -40.34 17.73 -6.20
C ILE A 408 -41.85 18.05 -6.27
N ALA A 409 -42.35 18.52 -7.42
CA ALA A 409 -43.74 18.97 -7.59
C ALA A 409 -44.81 17.97 -7.11
N PRO A 410 -44.70 16.64 -7.34
CA PRO A 410 -45.66 15.67 -6.83
C PRO A 410 -45.72 15.56 -5.30
N HIS A 411 -44.70 16.07 -4.60
CA HIS A 411 -44.53 15.95 -3.15
C HIS A 411 -44.87 17.23 -2.38
N LEU A 412 -45.22 18.33 -3.06
CA LEU A 412 -45.56 19.61 -2.46
C LEU A 412 -47.01 20.02 -2.78
N ASP A 413 -47.65 20.71 -1.84
CA ASP A 413 -48.91 21.38 -2.13
C ASP A 413 -48.71 22.57 -3.08
N GLY A 414 -49.76 22.96 -3.80
CA GLY A 414 -49.68 24.00 -4.83
C GLY A 414 -49.26 25.38 -4.31
N ARG A 415 -49.49 25.73 -3.04
CA ARG A 415 -49.02 27.00 -2.48
C ARG A 415 -47.51 26.93 -2.25
N THR A 416 -47.04 25.86 -1.59
CA THR A 416 -45.61 25.66 -1.29
C THR A 416 -44.78 25.54 -2.56
N LEU A 417 -45.29 24.85 -3.59
CA LEU A 417 -44.62 24.74 -4.89
C LEU A 417 -44.50 26.10 -5.60
N ASN A 418 -45.55 26.93 -5.57
CA ASN A 418 -45.51 28.26 -6.18
C ASN A 418 -44.55 29.21 -5.44
N GLU A 419 -44.50 29.14 -4.10
CA GLU A 419 -43.54 29.91 -3.31
C GLU A 419 -42.09 29.49 -3.63
N LEU A 420 -41.83 28.19 -3.79
CA LEU A 420 -40.52 27.68 -4.20
C LEU A 420 -40.12 28.17 -5.59
N LYS A 421 -41.03 28.09 -6.57
CA LYS A 421 -40.80 28.58 -7.94
C LYS A 421 -40.50 30.08 -7.96
N SER A 422 -41.25 30.89 -7.21
CA SER A 422 -41.01 32.33 -7.10
C SER A 422 -39.61 32.64 -6.56
N LYS A 423 -39.22 31.96 -5.48
CA LYS A 423 -37.88 32.13 -4.88
C LYS A 423 -36.77 31.75 -5.84
N ILE A 424 -36.91 30.63 -6.56
CA ILE A 424 -35.90 30.22 -7.54
C ILE A 424 -35.79 31.24 -8.68
N HIS A 425 -36.91 31.80 -9.14
CA HIS A 425 -36.92 32.82 -10.19
C HIS A 425 -36.28 34.14 -9.75
N GLU A 426 -36.46 34.56 -8.49
CA GLU A 426 -35.78 35.74 -7.91
C GLU A 426 -34.25 35.62 -7.92
N HIS A 427 -33.75 34.38 -7.93
CA HIS A 427 -32.34 34.06 -7.98
C HIS A 427 -31.88 33.58 -9.37
N ASP A 428 -32.69 33.75 -10.40
CA ASP A 428 -32.29 33.47 -11.78
C ASP A 428 -31.27 34.53 -12.23
N PRO A 429 -30.03 34.14 -12.54
CA PRO A 429 -29.00 35.06 -13.02
C PRO A 429 -29.24 35.56 -14.45
N SER A 430 -30.20 34.98 -15.19
CA SER A 430 -30.50 35.32 -16.58
C SER A 430 -30.73 36.82 -16.78
N GLY A 431 -30.08 37.41 -17.80
CA GLY A 431 -30.26 38.82 -18.17
C GLY A 431 -29.50 39.84 -17.30
N SER A 432 -28.59 39.39 -16.42
CA SER A 432 -27.73 40.29 -15.64
C SER A 432 -26.56 40.87 -16.46
N ASP A 433 -26.26 42.15 -16.26
CA ASP A 433 -25.06 42.82 -16.83
C ASP A 433 -23.73 42.29 -16.24
N ASP A 434 -23.77 41.66 -15.07
CA ASP A 434 -22.61 41.04 -14.39
C ASP A 434 -22.94 39.57 -14.06
N LEU A 435 -23.08 38.80 -15.14
CA LEU A 435 -23.55 37.41 -15.09
C LEU A 435 -22.69 36.54 -14.19
N GLN A 436 -21.37 36.72 -14.21
CA GLN A 436 -20.45 35.92 -13.40
C GLN A 436 -20.65 36.14 -11.90
N ARG A 437 -20.79 37.40 -11.46
CA ARG A 437 -21.03 37.71 -10.05
C ARG A 437 -22.39 37.20 -9.60
N VAL A 438 -23.44 37.45 -10.40
CA VAL A 438 -24.81 37.05 -10.04
C VAL A 438 -24.94 35.53 -10.03
N LEU A 439 -24.39 34.84 -11.03
CA LEU A 439 -24.33 33.37 -11.07
C LEU A 439 -23.69 32.80 -9.81
N LYS A 440 -22.57 33.36 -9.35
CA LYS A 440 -21.91 32.92 -8.11
C LYS A 440 -22.84 33.07 -6.90
N THR A 441 -23.51 34.21 -6.77
CA THR A 441 -24.48 34.44 -5.68
C THR A 441 -25.67 33.48 -5.76
N SER A 442 -26.19 33.23 -6.96
CA SER A 442 -27.30 32.31 -7.20
C SER A 442 -26.92 30.85 -6.89
N ILE A 443 -25.73 30.39 -7.27
CA ILE A 443 -25.23 29.04 -6.92
C ILE A 443 -25.12 28.87 -5.40
N LEU A 444 -24.54 29.87 -4.69
CA LEU A 444 -24.42 29.83 -3.23
C LEU A 444 -25.79 29.75 -2.55
N TRP A 445 -26.76 30.51 -3.06
CA TRP A 445 -28.14 30.46 -2.59
C TRP A 445 -28.78 29.09 -2.83
N SER A 446 -28.66 28.53 -4.04
CA SER A 446 -29.20 27.20 -4.38
C SER A 446 -28.64 26.10 -3.47
N GLY A 447 -27.35 26.20 -3.10
CA GLY A 447 -26.74 25.30 -2.11
C GLY A 447 -27.42 25.36 -0.74
N THR A 448 -27.80 26.55 -0.28
CA THR A 448 -28.53 26.70 1.01
C THR A 448 -29.99 26.23 0.95
N LEU A 449 -30.62 26.30 -0.22
CA LEU A 449 -32.01 25.88 -0.42
C LEU A 449 -32.14 24.35 -0.53
N LEU A 450 -31.26 23.70 -1.30
CA LEU A 450 -31.30 22.26 -1.59
C LEU A 450 -30.69 21.41 -0.47
N PHE A 451 -29.76 21.99 0.30
CA PHE A 451 -29.02 21.29 1.35
C PHE A 451 -29.01 22.07 2.68
N PRO A 452 -30.17 22.27 3.33
CA PRO A 452 -30.28 23.09 4.54
C PRO A 452 -29.44 22.56 5.73
N GLN A 453 -29.09 21.27 5.73
CA GLN A 453 -28.23 20.67 6.77
C GLN A 453 -26.72 20.97 6.59
N PHE A 454 -26.30 21.53 5.46
CA PHE A 454 -24.88 21.82 5.14
C PHE A 454 -24.53 23.32 5.25
N SER A 455 -25.47 24.14 5.72
CA SER A 455 -25.37 25.61 5.72
C SER A 455 -24.19 26.24 6.47
N PRO A 456 -23.51 25.63 7.48
CA PRO A 456 -22.33 26.26 8.07
C PRO A 456 -21.05 26.06 7.24
N HIS A 457 -20.97 25.05 6.38
CA HIS A 457 -19.71 24.61 5.76
C HIS A 457 -19.36 25.31 4.44
N PHE A 458 -20.34 25.86 3.72
CA PHE A 458 -20.09 26.57 2.46
C PHE A 458 -19.59 28.03 2.64
N SER A 459 -19.52 28.53 3.87
CA SER A 459 -19.08 29.92 4.15
C SER A 459 -17.56 30.11 4.14
N ARG A 460 -16.77 29.03 3.95
CA ARG A 460 -15.31 29.06 3.88
C ARG A 460 -14.79 28.12 2.77
N SER A 461 -14.95 28.51 1.52
CA SER A 461 -14.16 28.04 0.39
C SER A 461 -14.23 29.05 -0.75
#